data_AF-A0A484M9Z4-F1
#
_entry.id   AF-A0A484M9Z4-F1
#
_cell.length_a   1.000
_cell.length_b   1.000
_cell.length_c   1.000
_cell.angle_alpha   90.00
_cell.angle_beta   90.00
_cell.angle_gamma   90.00
#
_symmetry.space_group_name_H-M   'P 1'
#
loop_
_entity.id
_entity.type
_entity.pdbx_description
1 polymer ?
#
loop_
_entity_poly.entity_id
_entity_poly.type
_entity_poly.pdbx_seq_one_letter_code
_entity_poly.pdbx_strand_id
1 'polypeptide(L)'
;MRALLGGNGYIAFIPGENKKNKLFNVFSNEPDFKNCNGWSTVVTKKQLSALKGIDISVFMVNLTKGSMMGPHWNPRASEFGICLHGQGMVTVVCPSSGNRTSCKNMRFHVEEGDMFAVPRFHPMAQVAFNNDSFVFMGFSTAAKNNHPQYLAGKASVLRTLDRDILSVSLDAKNTTVDKILNQQEQAIILECTSCAEEEFKVMKEEIQKEKEEEKKKKEEEEKKKQEEEEKKKQEEEEKKKKEEEEKRKQEEEEKKKKEEEEEEEKKKQEEEEKRREKQEKEREEEEEEAKKRQEEEAKKKEEEQRRQEEEAARREEEGRKKEEEAKKREEQRQKEEEEAAREAARREEEARKTEEEAKKKEKQRQKEEEEEAAREEEEERREEAARKEEEERREEESRQKKEEEAAKQHKEEEEEEERHEGGGWEWGEEGPAGMDMDWGRKVLNKKKKILP
;
A
#
# COMPACT_ATOMS: atom_id res chain seq x y z
N MET A 1 -33.75 -11.54 30.77
CA MET A 1 -33.58 -13.00 30.56
C MET A 1 -32.79 -13.20 29.28
N ARG A 2 -31.66 -13.90 29.40
CA ARG A 2 -30.78 -14.53 28.39
C ARG A 2 -30.17 -13.66 27.27
N ALA A 3 -28.88 -13.38 27.47
CA ALA A 3 -27.87 -13.26 26.43
C ALA A 3 -27.51 -14.65 25.84
N LEU A 4 -27.17 -14.69 24.55
CA LEU A 4 -26.36 -15.71 23.85
C LEU A 4 -25.66 -14.96 22.70
N LEU A 5 -24.36 -14.63 22.81
CA LEU A 5 -23.22 -15.41 22.27
C LEU A 5 -23.47 -15.76 20.79
N GLY A 6 -22.78 -15.16 19.81
CA GLY A 6 -21.32 -15.20 19.68
C GLY A 6 -20.94 -16.55 19.08
N GLY A 7 -20.84 -16.62 17.75
CA GLY A 7 -20.52 -17.85 17.03
C GLY A 7 -19.95 -17.52 15.65
N ASN A 8 -18.62 -17.57 15.57
CA ASN A 8 -17.80 -17.47 14.38
C ASN A 8 -18.38 -18.24 13.19
N GLY A 9 -18.87 -17.52 12.18
CA GLY A 9 -19.03 -18.05 10.83
C GLY A 9 -17.71 -18.03 10.10
N TYR A 10 -16.73 -18.83 10.52
CA TYR A 10 -15.70 -19.27 9.57
C TYR A 10 -16.45 -20.13 8.54
N ILE A 11 -16.64 -19.60 7.34
CA ILE A 11 -17.01 -20.41 6.18
C ILE A 11 -15.75 -21.23 5.84
N ALA A 12 -15.50 -22.27 6.62
CA ALA A 12 -14.64 -23.36 6.22
C ALA A 12 -15.38 -24.07 5.09
N PHE A 13 -14.97 -23.82 3.85
CA PHE A 13 -15.28 -24.70 2.73
C PHE A 13 -14.64 -26.05 3.05
N ILE A 14 -15.36 -26.92 3.76
CA ILE A 14 -15.09 -28.35 3.76
C ILE A 14 -15.62 -28.84 2.41
N PRO A 15 -14.76 -29.22 1.45
CA PRO A 15 -15.24 -29.78 0.20
C PRO A 15 -15.80 -31.17 0.53
N GLY A 16 -17.13 -31.25 0.58
CA GLY A 16 -17.81 -32.54 0.61
C GLY A 16 -17.31 -33.39 -0.55
N GLU A 17 -16.82 -34.58 -0.23
CA GLU A 17 -16.57 -35.66 -1.18
C GLU A 17 -17.86 -35.89 -1.97
N ASN A 18 -17.96 -35.33 -3.19
CA ASN A 18 -18.78 -35.83 -4.30
C ASN A 18 -18.78 -34.84 -5.48
N LYS A 19 -17.63 -34.76 -6.15
CA LYS A 19 -17.40 -34.57 -7.59
C LYS A 19 -15.91 -34.38 -7.75
N LYS A 20 -15.22 -35.27 -8.46
CA LYS A 20 -13.79 -35.12 -8.78
C LYS A 20 -13.58 -33.73 -9.39
N ASN A 21 -13.04 -32.78 -8.63
CA ASN A 21 -12.56 -31.51 -9.16
C ASN A 21 -11.36 -31.87 -10.02
N LYS A 22 -11.59 -32.04 -11.32
CA LYS A 22 -10.55 -32.38 -12.28
C LYS A 22 -9.55 -31.22 -12.29
N LEU A 23 -8.31 -31.49 -11.90
CA LEU A 23 -7.22 -30.53 -12.03
C LEU A 23 -7.13 -30.08 -13.49
N PHE A 24 -6.92 -28.78 -13.70
CA PHE A 24 -6.79 -28.20 -15.03
C PHE A 24 -5.34 -27.75 -15.24
N ASN A 25 -4.65 -28.41 -16.17
CA ASN A 25 -3.32 -27.99 -16.58
C ASN A 25 -3.43 -26.95 -17.72
N VAL A 26 -3.03 -25.72 -17.42
CA VAL A 26 -3.06 -24.60 -18.38
C VAL A 26 -2.14 -24.85 -19.57
N PHE A 27 -1.00 -25.52 -19.37
CA PHE A 27 0.00 -25.77 -20.40
C PHE A 27 -0.37 -26.90 -21.36
N SER A 28 -1.36 -27.73 -21.02
CA SER A 28 -1.78 -28.87 -21.84
C SER A 28 -2.84 -28.52 -22.89
N ASN A 29 -3.35 -27.29 -22.92
CA ASN A 29 -4.40 -26.86 -23.84
C ASN A 29 -3.86 -25.83 -24.84
N GLU A 30 -4.52 -25.74 -26.00
CA GLU A 30 -4.21 -24.69 -26.97
C GLU A 30 -4.56 -23.31 -26.38
N PRO A 31 -3.64 -22.33 -26.45
CA PRO A 31 -3.93 -20.97 -26.01
C PRO A 31 -5.05 -20.33 -26.84
N ASP A 32 -5.83 -19.43 -26.22
CA ASP A 32 -6.88 -18.68 -26.91
C ASP A 32 -6.28 -17.70 -27.95
N PHE A 33 -5.05 -17.23 -27.72
CA PHE A 33 -4.29 -16.45 -28.67
C PHE A 33 -2.82 -16.88 -28.67
N LYS A 34 -2.19 -16.96 -29.85
CA LYS A 34 -0.77 -17.24 -30.00
C LYS A 34 -0.23 -16.60 -31.28
N ASN A 35 0.95 -16.01 -31.19
CA ASN A 35 1.75 -15.60 -32.34
C ASN A 35 3.26 -15.74 -32.02
N CYS A 36 4.14 -15.14 -32.83
CA CYS A 36 5.59 -15.18 -32.61
C CYS A 36 6.06 -14.46 -31.34
N ASN A 37 5.23 -13.58 -30.76
CA ASN A 37 5.59 -12.72 -29.63
C ASN A 37 5.09 -13.25 -28.28
N GLY A 38 4.37 -14.38 -28.30
CA GLY A 38 3.80 -14.93 -27.08
C GLY A 38 2.46 -15.64 -27.28
N TRP A 39 1.81 -15.92 -26.16
CA TRP A 39 0.50 -16.53 -26.10
C TRP A 39 -0.28 -16.11 -24.85
N SER A 40 -1.59 -16.24 -24.91
CA SER A 40 -2.48 -16.03 -23.77
C SER A 40 -3.66 -16.98 -23.77
N THR A 41 -4.16 -17.30 -22.59
CA THR A 41 -5.35 -18.14 -22.40
C THR A 41 -6.13 -17.72 -21.17
N VAL A 42 -7.44 -17.92 -21.21
CA VAL A 42 -8.38 -17.66 -20.12
C VAL A 42 -9.09 -18.95 -19.73
N VAL A 43 -8.88 -19.37 -18.50
CA VAL A 43 -9.56 -20.49 -17.87
C VAL A 43 -10.83 -19.98 -17.21
N THR A 44 -11.97 -20.50 -17.66
CA THR A 44 -13.28 -20.18 -17.10
C THR A 44 -13.90 -21.42 -16.48
N LYS A 45 -15.10 -21.25 -15.91
CA LYS A 45 -15.93 -22.36 -15.43
C LYS A 45 -16.27 -23.43 -16.46
N LYS A 46 -16.07 -23.16 -17.76
CA LYS A 46 -16.22 -24.15 -18.83
C LYS A 46 -15.11 -25.21 -18.76
N GLN A 47 -13.89 -24.78 -18.45
CA GLN A 47 -12.71 -25.63 -18.36
C GLN A 47 -12.49 -26.16 -16.93
N LEU A 48 -12.66 -25.31 -15.91
CA LEU A 48 -12.41 -25.65 -14.51
C LEU A 48 -13.68 -25.51 -13.68
N SER A 49 -14.26 -26.64 -13.23
CA SER A 49 -15.52 -26.64 -12.48
C SER A 49 -15.44 -25.91 -11.14
N ALA A 50 -14.26 -25.79 -10.54
CA ALA A 50 -14.04 -25.04 -9.30
C ALA A 50 -14.37 -23.54 -9.46
N LEU A 51 -14.33 -23.01 -10.68
CA LEU A 51 -14.74 -21.63 -10.98
C LEU A 51 -16.27 -21.48 -11.13
N LYS A 52 -17.06 -22.54 -10.94
CA LYS A 52 -18.52 -22.44 -10.96
C LYS A 52 -19.04 -21.80 -9.68
N GLY A 53 -19.86 -20.77 -9.83
CA GLY A 53 -20.51 -20.08 -8.70
C GLY A 53 -19.72 -18.89 -8.17
N ILE A 54 -18.46 -18.73 -8.59
CA ILE A 54 -17.66 -17.52 -8.35
C ILE A 54 -17.56 -16.71 -9.64
N ASP A 55 -17.63 -15.37 -9.54
CA ASP A 55 -17.54 -14.47 -10.70
C ASP A 55 -16.07 -14.15 -11.02
N ILE A 56 -15.23 -15.18 -11.08
CA ILE A 56 -13.79 -15.09 -11.35
C ILE A 56 -13.41 -15.96 -12.55
N SER A 57 -12.50 -15.46 -13.38
CA SER A 57 -11.72 -16.29 -14.33
C SER A 57 -10.24 -16.22 -14.01
N VAL A 58 -9.49 -17.22 -14.46
CA VAL A 58 -8.02 -17.22 -14.38
C VAL A 58 -7.49 -16.96 -15.78
N PHE A 59 -6.45 -16.14 -15.91
CA PHE A 59 -5.75 -15.96 -17.16
C PHE A 59 -4.27 -16.29 -16.99
N MET A 60 -3.64 -16.68 -18.10
CA MET A 60 -2.20 -16.87 -18.18
C MET A 60 -1.69 -16.24 -19.46
N VAL A 61 -0.57 -15.55 -19.35
CA VAL A 61 0.07 -14.83 -20.44
C VAL A 61 1.57 -15.16 -20.43
N ASN A 62 2.09 -15.41 -21.61
CA ASN A 62 3.52 -15.47 -21.86
C ASN A 62 3.84 -14.45 -22.95
N LEU A 63 4.64 -13.45 -22.60
CA LEU A 63 5.23 -12.50 -23.53
C LEU A 63 6.68 -12.90 -23.75
N THR A 64 7.08 -13.14 -25.00
CA THR A 64 8.50 -13.36 -25.29
C THR A 64 9.29 -12.06 -25.08
N LYS A 65 10.60 -12.16 -24.94
CA LYS A 65 11.48 -10.99 -24.80
C LYS A 65 11.19 -9.90 -25.86
N GLY A 66 11.21 -8.64 -25.43
CA GLY A 66 10.93 -7.49 -26.30
C GLY A 66 9.52 -7.51 -26.93
N SER A 67 8.55 -8.11 -26.25
CA SER A 67 7.15 -8.17 -26.68
C SER A 67 6.23 -7.47 -25.70
N MET A 68 5.03 -7.10 -26.14
CA MET A 68 4.02 -6.52 -25.29
C MET A 68 2.65 -7.16 -25.51
N MET A 69 1.86 -7.26 -24.45
CA MET A 69 0.42 -7.30 -24.62
C MET A 69 -0.04 -5.89 -25.01
N GLY A 70 -0.65 -5.76 -26.19
CA GLY A 70 -1.01 -4.48 -26.77
C GLY A 70 -1.88 -3.66 -25.81
N PRO A 71 -1.81 -2.32 -25.87
CA PRO A 71 -2.56 -1.47 -24.95
C PRO A 71 -4.05 -1.77 -25.01
N HIS A 72 -4.67 -2.08 -23.87
CA HIS A 72 -6.07 -2.47 -23.81
C HIS A 72 -6.71 -2.10 -22.48
N TRP A 73 -8.04 -2.13 -22.40
CA TRP A 73 -8.74 -2.05 -21.12
C TRP A 73 -9.76 -3.17 -20.98
N ASN A 74 -10.07 -3.48 -19.73
CA ASN A 74 -11.12 -4.44 -19.39
C ASN A 74 -12.44 -3.72 -19.11
N PRO A 75 -13.50 -3.97 -19.90
CA PRO A 75 -14.77 -3.28 -19.73
C PRO A 75 -15.60 -3.82 -18.55
N ARG A 76 -15.30 -5.03 -18.07
CA ARG A 76 -16.11 -5.68 -17.03
C ARG A 76 -15.34 -6.12 -15.79
N ALA A 77 -14.03 -6.24 -15.87
CA ALA A 77 -13.22 -6.79 -14.79
C ALA A 77 -12.05 -5.89 -14.39
N SER A 78 -11.70 -5.93 -13.11
CA SER A 78 -10.33 -5.70 -12.63
C SER A 78 -9.51 -6.97 -12.77
N GLU A 79 -8.22 -6.82 -13.04
CA GLU A 79 -7.25 -7.91 -13.17
C GLU A 79 -6.20 -7.84 -12.06
N PHE A 80 -5.84 -9.00 -11.54
CA PHE A 80 -4.77 -9.17 -10.57
C PHE A 80 -3.77 -10.16 -11.15
N GLY A 81 -2.60 -9.68 -11.56
CA GLY A 81 -1.54 -10.49 -12.13
C GLY A 81 -0.45 -10.81 -11.12
N ILE A 82 0.15 -11.98 -11.25
CA ILE A 82 1.27 -12.49 -10.47
C ILE A 82 2.36 -12.89 -11.47
N CYS A 83 3.55 -12.31 -11.34
CA CYS A 83 4.68 -12.69 -12.17
C CYS A 83 5.17 -14.08 -11.78
N LEU A 84 5.23 -14.98 -12.75
CA LEU A 84 5.70 -16.34 -12.59
C LEU A 84 7.13 -16.53 -13.10
N HIS A 85 7.52 -15.78 -14.12
CA HIS A 85 8.86 -15.86 -14.69
C HIS A 85 9.29 -14.56 -15.35
N GLY A 86 10.56 -14.22 -15.15
CA GLY A 86 11.22 -13.06 -15.72
C GLY A 86 10.75 -11.75 -15.10
N GLN A 87 10.71 -10.71 -15.92
CA GLN A 87 10.36 -9.36 -15.47
C GLN A 87 9.67 -8.56 -16.57
N GLY A 88 8.85 -7.61 -16.16
CA GLY A 88 8.12 -6.76 -17.09
C GLY A 88 7.77 -5.40 -16.52
N MET A 89 7.38 -4.50 -17.42
CA MET A 89 6.76 -3.23 -17.09
C MET A 89 5.26 -3.33 -17.30
N VAL A 90 4.49 -2.84 -16.33
CA VAL A 90 3.04 -2.66 -16.44
C VAL A 90 2.73 -1.18 -16.32
N THR A 91 2.24 -0.58 -17.40
CA THR A 91 1.84 0.83 -17.43
C THR A 91 0.33 0.91 -17.42
N VAL A 92 -0.23 1.67 -16.48
CA VAL A 92 -1.67 1.84 -16.27
C VAL A 92 -2.02 3.31 -16.38
N VAL A 93 -2.96 3.62 -17.27
CA VAL A 93 -3.43 4.99 -17.50
C VAL A 93 -4.69 5.22 -16.67
N CYS A 94 -4.69 6.29 -15.89
CA CYS A 94 -5.87 6.72 -15.16
C CYS A 94 -6.90 7.33 -16.13
N PRO A 95 -8.11 6.76 -16.26
CA PRO A 95 -9.14 7.37 -17.07
C PRO A 95 -9.57 8.69 -16.43
N SER A 96 -9.34 9.80 -17.14
CA SER A 96 -9.77 11.13 -16.69
C SER A 96 -11.11 11.48 -17.32
N SER A 97 -12.06 11.92 -16.49
CA SER A 97 -13.34 12.47 -16.95
C SER A 97 -13.41 13.95 -16.55
N GLY A 98 -13.17 14.84 -17.52
CA GLY A 98 -13.21 16.30 -17.31
C GLY A 98 -12.08 16.83 -16.41
N ASN A 99 -12.36 17.89 -15.63
CA ASN A 99 -11.41 18.64 -14.80
C ASN A 99 -11.06 17.99 -13.44
N ARG A 100 -11.33 16.70 -13.25
CA ARG A 100 -11.02 15.97 -12.01
C ARG A 100 -10.28 14.68 -12.35
N THR A 101 -8.97 14.68 -12.12
CA THR A 101 -8.18 13.44 -12.07
C THR A 101 -8.48 12.73 -10.76
N SER A 102 -9.21 11.61 -10.83
CA SER A 102 -9.49 10.78 -9.64
C SER A 102 -8.31 9.88 -9.25
N CYS A 103 -7.34 9.71 -10.15
CA CYS A 103 -6.13 8.92 -9.97
C CYS A 103 -4.95 9.51 -10.76
N LYS A 104 -3.74 9.01 -10.50
CA LYS A 104 -2.53 9.26 -11.29
C LYS A 104 -2.27 8.06 -12.22
N ASN A 105 -1.58 8.30 -13.34
CA ASN A 105 -1.00 7.21 -14.13
C ASN A 105 0.03 6.46 -13.28
N MET A 106 0.16 5.16 -13.51
CA MET A 106 1.04 4.28 -12.73
C MET A 106 1.93 3.48 -13.66
N ARG A 107 3.17 3.26 -13.23
CA ARG A 107 4.12 2.35 -13.87
C ARG A 107 4.66 1.41 -12.80
N PHE A 108 4.63 0.13 -13.10
CA PHE A 108 5.12 -0.91 -12.22
C PHE A 108 6.23 -1.66 -12.94
N HIS A 109 7.39 -1.74 -12.30
CA HIS A 109 8.35 -2.81 -12.60
C HIS A 109 7.94 -4.02 -11.76
N VAL A 110 7.77 -5.16 -12.42
CA VAL A 110 7.25 -6.39 -11.83
C VAL A 110 8.27 -7.49 -12.08
N GLU A 111 8.75 -8.12 -11.00
CA GLU A 111 9.68 -9.26 -11.03
C GLU A 111 8.99 -10.54 -10.52
N GLU A 112 9.66 -11.70 -10.63
CA GLU A 112 9.10 -12.98 -10.18
C GLU A 112 8.58 -12.93 -8.73
N GLY A 113 7.34 -13.37 -8.53
CA GLY A 113 6.65 -13.31 -7.23
C GLY A 113 5.88 -12.02 -6.96
N ASP A 114 6.14 -10.93 -7.69
CA ASP A 114 5.38 -9.69 -7.53
C ASP A 114 3.94 -9.82 -8.04
N MET A 115 3.05 -9.06 -7.41
CA MET A 115 1.66 -8.93 -7.81
C MET A 115 1.35 -7.51 -8.29
N PHE A 116 0.56 -7.39 -9.35
CA PHE A 116 0.03 -6.11 -9.82
C PHE A 116 -1.49 -6.17 -9.95
N ALA A 117 -2.15 -5.04 -9.73
CA ALA A 117 -3.60 -4.91 -9.84
C ALA A 117 -3.95 -3.79 -10.81
N VAL A 118 -4.80 -4.11 -11.79
CA VAL A 118 -5.33 -3.13 -12.73
C VAL A 118 -6.85 -3.05 -12.58
N PRO A 119 -7.39 -1.91 -12.11
CA PRO A 119 -8.81 -1.76 -11.96
C PRO A 119 -9.54 -1.76 -13.31
N ARG A 120 -10.83 -2.13 -13.28
CA ARG A 120 -11.73 -2.00 -14.43
C ARG A 120 -11.62 -0.60 -15.09
N PHE A 121 -11.75 -0.56 -16.41
CA PHE A 121 -11.70 0.64 -17.25
C PHE A 121 -10.37 1.40 -17.32
N HIS A 122 -9.31 0.90 -16.68
CA HIS A 122 -7.99 1.51 -16.82
C HIS A 122 -7.27 0.88 -18.02
N PRO A 123 -6.93 1.66 -19.06
CA PRO A 123 -6.07 1.18 -20.12
C PRO A 123 -4.71 0.79 -19.56
N MET A 124 -4.19 -0.33 -20.01
CA MET A 124 -2.92 -0.87 -19.57
C MET A 124 -2.13 -1.46 -20.73
N ALA A 125 -0.82 -1.54 -20.55
CA ALA A 125 0.09 -2.31 -21.38
C ALA A 125 1.05 -3.08 -20.48
N GLN A 126 1.27 -4.36 -20.80
CA GLN A 126 2.28 -5.20 -20.16
C GLN A 126 3.38 -5.49 -21.16
N VAL A 127 4.63 -5.25 -20.78
CA VAL A 127 5.77 -5.25 -21.70
C VAL A 127 6.90 -6.08 -21.09
N ALA A 128 7.45 -7.01 -21.86
CA ALA A 128 8.62 -7.79 -21.50
C ALA A 128 9.91 -7.03 -21.86
N PHE A 129 10.94 -7.18 -21.03
CA PHE A 129 12.28 -6.67 -21.32
C PHE A 129 12.95 -7.47 -22.45
N ASN A 130 14.04 -6.95 -23.02
CA ASN A 130 14.78 -7.63 -24.09
C ASN A 130 15.61 -8.83 -23.59
N ASN A 131 15.85 -8.92 -22.28
CA ASN A 131 16.71 -9.94 -21.68
C ASN A 131 15.99 -11.27 -21.42
N ASP A 132 14.68 -11.24 -21.15
CA ASP A 132 13.91 -12.43 -20.78
C ASP A 132 12.43 -12.32 -21.16
N SER A 133 11.72 -13.45 -21.12
CA SER A 133 10.26 -13.49 -21.29
C SER A 133 9.56 -13.01 -20.02
N PHE A 134 8.38 -12.41 -20.18
CA PHE A 134 7.53 -12.04 -19.05
C PHE A 134 6.31 -12.97 -19.01
N VAL A 135 6.31 -13.88 -18.05
CA VAL A 135 5.21 -14.85 -17.87
C VAL A 135 4.48 -14.53 -16.59
N PHE A 136 3.17 -14.34 -16.70
CA PHE A 136 2.33 -14.03 -15.55
C PHE A 136 1.00 -14.77 -15.63
N MET A 137 0.46 -15.12 -14.47
CA MET A 137 -0.91 -15.62 -14.33
C MET A 137 -1.70 -14.65 -13.49
N GLY A 138 -3.02 -14.70 -13.58
CA GLY A 138 -3.83 -13.80 -12.78
C GLY A 138 -5.29 -14.15 -12.71
N PHE A 139 -6.00 -13.37 -11.91
CA PHE A 139 -7.43 -13.48 -11.68
C PHE A 139 -8.14 -12.26 -12.27
N SER A 140 -9.21 -12.52 -13.00
CA SER A 140 -10.13 -11.49 -13.48
C SER A 140 -11.41 -11.56 -12.68
N THR A 141 -11.90 -10.42 -12.21
CA THR A 141 -13.13 -10.29 -11.38
C THR A 141 -14.45 -10.40 -12.16
N ALA A 142 -14.41 -10.96 -13.38
CA ALA A 142 -15.62 -11.33 -14.11
C ALA A 142 -15.45 -12.69 -14.78
N ALA A 143 -16.27 -13.67 -14.39
CA ALA A 143 -16.23 -15.03 -14.94
C ALA A 143 -16.80 -15.11 -16.37
N LYS A 144 -17.47 -14.07 -16.86
CA LYS A 144 -18.11 -14.05 -18.19
C LYS A 144 -18.04 -12.69 -18.86
N ASN A 145 -17.97 -12.74 -20.19
CA ASN A 145 -18.16 -11.61 -21.10
C ASN A 145 -17.18 -10.43 -20.88
N ASN A 146 -16.04 -10.66 -20.22
CA ASN A 146 -14.96 -9.68 -20.21
C ASN A 146 -14.13 -9.88 -21.49
N HIS A 147 -14.37 -9.02 -22.47
CA HIS A 147 -13.62 -8.99 -23.72
C HIS A 147 -12.68 -7.79 -23.67
N PRO A 148 -11.36 -7.99 -23.47
CA PRO A 148 -10.40 -6.89 -23.50
C PRO A 148 -10.55 -6.09 -24.79
N GLN A 149 -10.59 -4.77 -24.66
CA GLN A 149 -10.71 -3.85 -25.79
C GLN A 149 -9.33 -3.28 -26.09
N TYR A 150 -8.74 -3.70 -27.21
CA TYR A 150 -7.41 -3.26 -27.62
C TYR A 150 -7.48 -1.88 -28.30
N LEU A 151 -6.43 -1.08 -28.10
CA LEU A 151 -6.26 0.26 -28.68
C LEU A 151 -5.34 0.25 -29.90
N ALA A 152 -4.45 -0.74 -30.01
CA ALA A 152 -3.51 -0.90 -31.12
C ALA A 152 -3.61 -2.28 -31.77
N GLY A 153 -3.07 -2.40 -32.98
CA GLY A 153 -3.05 -3.65 -33.75
C GLY A 153 -4.37 -4.01 -34.43
N LYS A 154 -4.38 -5.15 -35.12
CA LYS A 154 -5.53 -5.63 -35.90
C LYS A 154 -6.79 -5.87 -35.05
N ALA A 155 -6.65 -6.10 -33.75
CA ALA A 155 -7.77 -6.25 -32.81
C ALA A 155 -8.26 -4.91 -32.22
N SER A 156 -7.67 -3.77 -32.61
CA SER A 156 -8.02 -2.46 -32.07
C SER A 156 -9.49 -2.10 -32.32
N VAL A 157 -10.18 -1.61 -31.29
CA VAL A 157 -11.55 -1.09 -31.39
C VAL A 157 -11.63 0.11 -32.34
N LEU A 158 -10.55 0.86 -32.52
CA LEU A 158 -10.50 1.99 -33.45
C LEU A 158 -10.75 1.53 -34.88
N ARG A 159 -10.38 0.29 -35.22
CA ARG A 159 -10.62 -0.26 -36.57
C ARG A 159 -12.10 -0.48 -36.85
N THR A 160 -12.94 -0.63 -35.81
CA THR A 160 -14.40 -0.79 -35.93
C THR A 160 -15.17 0.51 -36.08
N LEU A 161 -14.53 1.65 -35.76
CA LEU A 161 -15.13 2.97 -35.90
C LEU A 161 -15.07 3.43 -37.36
N ASP A 162 -16.06 4.22 -37.77
CA ASP A 162 -16.09 4.84 -39.09
C ASP A 162 -14.89 5.79 -39.28
N ARG A 163 -14.37 5.84 -40.52
CA ARG A 163 -13.15 6.61 -40.82
C ARG A 163 -13.36 8.11 -40.70
N ASP A 164 -14.54 8.61 -41.05
CA ASP A 164 -14.86 10.02 -40.93
C ASP A 164 -15.01 10.41 -39.45
N ILE A 165 -15.58 9.53 -38.61
CA ILE A 165 -15.66 9.74 -37.15
C ILE A 165 -14.26 9.85 -36.54
N LEU A 166 -13.36 8.94 -36.90
CA LEU A 166 -11.97 8.99 -36.41
C LEU A 166 -11.21 10.20 -36.92
N SER A 167 -11.40 10.56 -38.19
CA SER A 167 -10.79 11.72 -38.83
C SER A 167 -11.15 13.01 -38.10
N VAL A 168 -12.43 13.18 -37.78
CA VAL A 168 -12.91 14.31 -36.97
C VAL A 168 -12.38 14.23 -35.53
N SER A 169 -12.39 13.04 -34.91
CA SER A 169 -11.99 12.88 -33.50
C SER A 169 -10.49 13.11 -33.26
N LEU A 170 -9.66 12.74 -34.23
CA LEU A 170 -8.20 12.85 -34.17
C LEU A 170 -7.66 14.12 -34.87
N ASP A 171 -8.55 14.93 -35.44
CA ASP A 171 -8.21 16.08 -36.30
C ASP A 171 -7.18 15.71 -37.40
N ALA A 172 -7.46 14.62 -38.10
CA ALA A 172 -6.54 14.01 -39.06
C ALA A 172 -7.25 13.53 -40.31
N LYS A 173 -6.61 13.66 -41.48
CA LYS A 173 -7.17 13.15 -42.75
C LYS A 173 -7.38 11.63 -42.70
N ASN A 174 -8.40 11.12 -43.39
CA ASN A 174 -8.65 9.67 -43.53
C ASN A 174 -7.40 8.89 -43.96
N THR A 175 -6.60 9.43 -44.89
CA THR A 175 -5.35 8.80 -45.33
C THR A 175 -4.30 8.68 -44.22
N THR A 176 -4.28 9.61 -43.27
CA THR A 176 -3.42 9.54 -42.08
C THR A 176 -3.97 8.52 -41.08
N VAL A 177 -5.28 8.53 -40.84
CA VAL A 177 -5.95 7.54 -39.98
C VAL A 177 -5.70 6.12 -40.49
N ASP A 178 -5.85 5.88 -41.79
CA ASP A 178 -5.60 4.57 -42.40
C ASP A 178 -4.13 4.13 -42.26
N LYS A 179 -3.18 5.06 -42.39
CA LYS A 179 -1.76 4.74 -42.15
C LYS A 179 -1.54 4.32 -40.69
N ILE A 180 -2.08 5.07 -39.73
CA ILE A 180 -1.94 4.76 -38.29
C ILE A 180 -2.54 3.39 -37.97
N LEU A 181 -3.76 3.11 -38.45
CA LEU A 181 -4.46 1.86 -38.14
C LEU A 181 -3.90 0.62 -38.84
N ASN A 182 -3.25 0.78 -39.99
CA ASN A 182 -2.71 -0.34 -40.76
C ASN A 182 -1.21 -0.59 -40.56
N GLN A 183 -0.50 0.29 -39.85
CA GLN A 183 0.94 0.14 -39.62
C GLN A 183 1.29 -1.07 -38.74
N GLN A 184 0.41 -1.43 -37.79
CA GLN A 184 0.62 -2.56 -36.89
C GLN A 184 -0.10 -3.80 -37.41
N GLU A 185 0.68 -4.78 -37.88
CA GLU A 185 0.16 -6.00 -38.51
C GLU A 185 -0.26 -7.08 -37.49
N GLN A 186 0.22 -7.01 -36.27
CA GLN A 186 -0.11 -7.93 -35.19
C GLN A 186 -1.43 -7.52 -34.50
N ALA A 187 -2.09 -8.46 -33.83
CA ALA A 187 -3.44 -8.26 -33.30
C ALA A 187 -3.46 -7.90 -31.81
N ILE A 188 -3.00 -8.81 -30.95
CA ILE A 188 -3.12 -8.73 -29.49
C ILE A 188 -1.74 -8.59 -28.83
N ILE A 189 -0.84 -9.55 -29.08
CA ILE A 189 0.55 -9.49 -28.60
C ILE A 189 1.43 -8.93 -29.70
N LEU A 190 2.10 -7.82 -29.41
CA LEU A 190 2.86 -7.03 -30.38
C LEU A 190 4.37 -7.15 -30.10
N GLU A 191 5.19 -6.98 -31.12
CA GLU A 191 6.63 -6.75 -30.96
C GLU A 191 6.84 -5.33 -30.41
N CYS A 192 7.69 -5.20 -29.39
CA CYS A 192 8.01 -3.94 -28.74
C CYS A 192 9.43 -4.00 -28.15
N THR A 193 10.42 -4.06 -29.04
CA THR A 193 11.83 -4.09 -28.65
C THR A 193 12.19 -2.83 -27.86
N SER A 194 12.80 -3.01 -26.69
CA SER A 194 13.25 -1.93 -25.78
C SER A 194 12.15 -1.10 -25.11
N CYS A 195 10.86 -1.39 -25.33
CA CYS A 195 9.77 -0.60 -24.76
C CYS A 195 9.72 -0.69 -23.23
N ALA A 196 10.04 -1.86 -22.65
CA ALA A 196 10.08 -2.01 -21.19
C ALA A 196 11.24 -1.21 -20.58
N GLU A 197 12.40 -1.19 -21.23
CA GLU A 197 13.57 -0.40 -20.82
C GLU A 197 13.29 1.10 -20.83
N GLU A 198 12.54 1.58 -21.84
CA GLU A 198 12.08 2.96 -21.91
C GLU A 198 11.09 3.29 -20.79
N GLU A 199 10.05 2.48 -20.58
CA GLU A 199 9.08 2.67 -19.49
C GLU A 199 9.76 2.62 -18.11
N PHE A 200 10.74 1.73 -17.92
CA PHE A 200 11.53 1.63 -16.69
C PHE A 200 12.38 2.86 -16.45
N LYS A 201 12.99 3.43 -17.51
CA LYS A 201 13.73 4.69 -17.42
C LYS A 201 12.81 5.84 -17.02
N VAL A 202 11.64 5.96 -17.66
CA VAL A 202 10.64 7.00 -17.31
C VAL A 202 10.19 6.86 -15.86
N MET A 203 9.90 5.63 -15.41
CA MET A 203 9.52 5.36 -14.02
C MET A 203 10.62 5.80 -13.03
N LYS A 204 11.89 5.50 -13.32
CA LYS A 204 13.02 5.93 -12.48
C LYS A 204 13.14 7.46 -12.41
N GLU A 205 12.97 8.14 -13.54
CA GLU A 205 12.99 9.61 -13.60
C GLU A 205 11.84 10.23 -12.80
N GLU A 206 10.65 9.65 -12.84
CA GLU A 206 9.49 10.08 -12.03
C GLU A 206 9.76 9.91 -10.54
N ILE A 207 10.25 8.74 -10.11
CA ILE A 207 10.61 8.47 -8.71
C ILE A 207 11.68 9.44 -8.22
N GLN A 208 12.68 9.76 -9.05
CA GLN A 208 13.73 10.71 -8.68
C GLN A 208 13.15 12.12 -8.50
N LYS A 209 12.30 12.59 -9.43
CA LYS A 209 11.65 13.90 -9.32
C LYS A 209 10.80 14.02 -8.06
N GLU A 210 10.00 12.99 -7.75
CA GLU A 210 9.18 12.99 -6.53
C GLU A 210 10.04 13.06 -5.25
N LYS A 211 11.16 12.33 -5.20
CA LYS A 211 12.12 12.41 -4.08
C LYS A 211 12.77 13.80 -3.95
N GLU A 212 13.14 14.42 -5.07
CA GLU A 212 13.71 15.77 -5.07
C GLU A 212 12.69 16.83 -4.61
N GLU A 213 11.44 16.72 -5.04
CA GLU A 213 10.35 17.59 -4.58
C GLU A 213 10.05 17.40 -3.09
N GLU A 214 10.02 16.17 -2.60
CA GLU A 214 9.82 15.88 -1.17
C GLU A 214 10.97 16.46 -0.33
N LYS A 215 12.21 16.32 -0.79
CA LYS A 215 13.38 16.90 -0.13
C LYS A 215 13.28 18.43 -0.05
N LYS A 216 12.93 19.09 -1.17
CA LYS A 216 12.74 20.56 -1.20
C LYS A 216 11.64 21.02 -0.24
N LYS A 217 10.52 20.28 -0.17
CA LYS A 217 9.43 20.58 0.79
C LYS A 217 9.90 20.47 2.24
N LYS A 218 10.66 19.42 2.58
CA LYS A 218 11.24 19.25 3.92
C LYS A 218 12.21 20.38 4.28
N GLU A 219 13.09 20.76 3.35
CA GLU A 219 14.01 21.88 3.53
C GLU A 219 13.28 23.22 3.71
N GLU A 220 12.20 23.47 2.96
CA GLU A 220 11.37 24.67 3.11
C GLU A 220 10.62 24.70 4.46
N GLU A 221 10.10 23.56 4.90
CA GLU A 221 9.43 23.44 6.20
C GLU A 221 10.41 23.65 7.37
N GLU A 222 11.63 23.11 7.27
CA GLU A 222 12.68 23.30 8.27
C GLU A 222 13.12 24.77 8.36
N LYS A 223 13.29 25.45 7.22
CA LYS A 223 13.58 26.90 7.18
C LYS A 223 12.48 27.72 7.84
N LYS A 224 11.20 27.42 7.56
CA LYS A 224 10.07 28.10 8.20
C LYS A 224 10.07 27.92 9.73
N LYS A 225 10.39 26.72 10.21
CA LYS A 225 10.51 26.45 11.65
C LYS A 225 11.65 27.23 12.29
N GLN A 226 12.81 27.30 11.63
CA GLN A 226 13.95 28.09 12.10
C GLN A 226 13.63 29.59 12.14
N GLU A 227 12.98 30.14 11.11
CA GLU A 227 12.54 31.54 11.07
C GLU A 227 11.50 31.86 12.15
N GLU A 228 10.57 30.95 12.43
CA GLU A 228 9.59 31.12 13.52
C GLU A 228 10.27 31.08 14.90
N GLU A 229 11.21 30.16 15.12
CA GLU A 229 11.97 30.07 16.37
C GLU A 229 12.84 31.31 16.60
N GLU A 230 13.48 31.83 15.54
CA GLU A 230 14.26 33.05 15.61
C GLU A 230 13.39 34.27 15.94
N LYS A 231 12.21 34.39 15.33
CA LYS A 231 11.23 35.44 15.68
C LYS A 231 10.78 35.34 17.14
N LYS A 232 10.45 34.15 17.64
CA LYS A 232 10.08 33.94 19.05
C LYS A 232 11.22 34.37 19.99
N LYS A 233 12.48 34.06 19.66
CA LYS A 233 13.65 34.49 20.43
C LYS A 233 13.81 36.02 20.43
N GLN A 234 13.65 36.66 19.27
CA GLN A 234 13.73 38.12 19.14
C GLN A 234 12.62 38.83 19.95
N GLU A 235 11.38 38.33 19.89
CA GLU A 235 10.26 38.86 20.68
C GLU A 235 10.48 38.69 22.19
N GLU A 236 11.00 37.54 22.64
CA GLU A 236 11.32 37.32 24.05
C GLU A 236 12.44 38.24 24.54
N GLU A 237 13.48 38.47 23.73
CA GLU A 237 14.57 39.38 24.05
C GLU A 237 14.10 40.85 24.12
N GLU A 238 13.21 41.26 23.21
CA GLU A 238 12.62 42.60 23.22
C GLU A 238 11.72 42.80 24.46
N LYS A 239 10.95 41.79 24.84
CA LYS A 239 10.11 41.81 26.06
C LYS A 239 10.98 41.96 27.32
N LYS A 240 12.09 41.22 27.40
CA LYS A 240 13.06 41.35 28.51
C LYS A 240 13.67 42.74 28.58
N LYS A 241 14.07 43.32 27.44
CA LYS A 241 14.61 44.69 27.37
C LYS A 241 13.59 45.73 27.85
N LYS A 242 12.33 45.60 27.44
CA LYS A 242 11.23 46.48 27.88
C LYS A 242 10.98 46.37 29.39
N GLU A 243 10.93 45.16 29.93
CA GLU A 243 10.77 44.94 31.38
C GLU A 243 11.95 45.50 32.20
N GLU A 244 13.18 45.36 31.70
CA GLU A 244 14.38 45.90 32.36
C GLU A 244 14.40 47.44 32.34
N GLU A 245 14.03 48.06 31.20
CA GLU A 245 13.91 49.51 31.10
C GLU A 245 12.81 50.07 32.03
N GLU A 246 11.68 49.38 32.13
CA GLU A 246 10.56 49.80 32.98
C GLU A 246 10.92 49.71 34.47
N LYS A 247 11.61 48.63 34.90
CA LYS A 247 12.16 48.52 36.27
C LYS A 247 13.14 49.65 36.58
N ARG A 248 14.01 49.97 35.63
CA ARG A 248 15.02 51.03 35.81
C ARG A 248 14.38 52.41 35.96
N LYS A 249 13.31 52.69 35.21
CA LYS A 249 12.49 53.91 35.35
C LYS A 249 11.80 53.97 36.72
N GLN A 250 11.22 52.86 37.18
CA GLN A 250 10.59 52.78 38.50
C GLN A 250 11.59 53.03 39.63
N GLU A 251 12.79 52.43 39.58
CA GLU A 251 13.85 52.67 40.56
C GLU A 251 14.31 54.15 40.56
N GLU A 252 14.41 54.78 39.40
CA GLU A 252 14.81 56.19 39.29
C GLU A 252 13.74 57.15 39.83
N GLU A 253 12.44 56.88 39.57
CA GLU A 253 11.32 57.61 40.17
C GLU A 253 11.26 57.45 41.69
N GLU A 254 11.45 56.23 42.20
CA GLU A 254 11.42 55.97 43.65
C GLU A 254 12.57 56.69 44.35
N LYS A 255 13.74 56.77 43.70
CA LYS A 255 14.90 57.48 44.22
C LYS A 255 14.67 59.00 44.25
N LYS A 256 14.06 59.57 43.20
CA LYS A 256 13.66 60.99 43.18
C LYS A 256 12.66 61.32 44.28
N LYS A 257 11.64 60.46 44.50
CA LYS A 257 10.68 60.65 45.58
C LYS A 257 11.34 60.65 46.96
N LYS A 258 12.29 59.75 47.21
CA LYS A 258 13.05 59.72 48.46
C LYS A 258 13.92 60.97 48.66
N GLU A 259 14.56 61.46 47.59
CA GLU A 259 15.33 62.72 47.65
C GLU A 259 14.43 63.94 47.92
N GLU A 260 13.24 64.01 47.29
CA GLU A 260 12.27 65.07 47.57
C GLU A 260 11.72 65.01 49.00
N GLU A 261 11.41 63.81 49.52
CA GLU A 261 10.96 63.63 50.91
C GLU A 261 12.04 64.05 51.92
N GLU A 262 13.31 63.68 51.71
CA GLU A 262 14.41 64.13 52.57
C GLU A 262 14.62 65.65 52.52
N GLU A 263 14.46 66.29 51.34
CA GLU A 263 14.57 67.74 51.22
C GLU A 263 13.40 68.47 51.91
N GLU A 264 12.19 67.93 51.80
CA GLU A 264 11.01 68.46 52.48
C GLU A 264 11.11 68.31 54.01
N GLU A 265 11.65 67.18 54.48
CA GLU A 265 11.86 66.95 55.92
C GLU A 265 12.92 67.91 56.48
N LYS A 266 14.01 68.17 55.74
CA LYS A 266 15.00 69.20 56.11
C LYS A 266 14.37 70.60 56.17
N LYS A 267 13.53 70.96 55.19
CA LYS A 267 12.81 72.25 55.21
C LYS A 267 11.86 72.35 56.40
N LYS A 268 11.14 71.28 56.74
CA LYS A 268 10.26 71.24 57.92
C LYS A 268 11.05 71.37 59.22
N GLN A 269 12.22 70.76 59.35
CA GLN A 269 13.09 70.93 60.51
C GLN A 269 13.63 72.36 60.62
N GLU A 270 14.05 72.96 59.51
CA GLU A 270 14.50 74.37 59.46
C GLU A 270 13.36 75.36 59.79
N GLU A 271 12.14 75.06 59.33
CA GLU A 271 10.96 75.87 59.58
C GLU A 271 10.44 75.70 61.02
N GLU A 272 10.53 74.49 61.60
CA GLU A 272 10.22 74.24 63.00
C GLU A 272 11.24 74.92 63.93
N GLU A 273 12.52 74.97 63.55
CA GLU A 273 13.56 75.71 64.27
C GLU A 273 13.30 77.21 64.23
N LYS A 274 12.99 77.78 63.04
CA LYS A 274 12.58 79.19 62.89
C LYS A 274 11.27 79.50 63.61
N ARG A 275 10.35 78.54 63.70
CA ARG A 275 9.06 78.69 64.40
C ARG A 275 9.21 78.54 65.92
N ARG A 276 10.20 77.79 66.41
CA ARG A 276 10.61 77.77 67.83
C ARG A 276 11.31 79.08 68.23
N GLU A 277 12.11 79.68 67.35
CA GLU A 277 12.66 81.04 67.55
C GLU A 277 11.58 82.13 67.48
N LYS A 278 10.56 81.94 66.63
CA LYS A 278 9.45 82.89 66.47
C LYS A 278 8.32 82.69 67.49
N GLN A 279 8.26 81.57 68.21
CA GLN A 279 7.28 81.36 69.30
C GLN A 279 7.72 81.91 70.66
N GLU A 280 8.92 82.49 70.75
CA GLU A 280 9.37 83.26 71.92
C GLU A 280 9.08 84.77 71.80
N LYS A 281 8.57 85.23 70.65
CA LYS A 281 8.14 86.62 70.46
C LYS A 281 6.78 86.64 69.80
N GLU A 282 5.91 87.48 70.35
CA GLU A 282 4.58 87.84 69.83
C GLU A 282 3.45 86.89 70.25
N ARG A 283 3.18 86.94 71.56
CA ARG A 283 1.81 87.24 72.02
C ARG A 283 1.56 88.75 71.83
N GLU A 284 0.28 89.10 71.66
CA GLU A 284 -0.29 90.44 71.37
C GLU A 284 -0.14 90.87 69.91
N GLU A 285 -1.14 91.41 69.23
CA GLU A 285 -2.60 91.48 69.36
C GLU A 285 -3.07 91.96 67.97
N GLU A 286 -4.29 91.55 67.60
CA GLU A 286 -5.27 92.20 66.69
C GLU A 286 -4.77 93.18 65.61
N GLU A 287 -5.02 92.91 64.33
CA GLU A 287 -6.12 93.47 63.51
C GLU A 287 -5.87 92.91 62.08
N GLU A 288 -6.76 92.75 61.12
CA GLU A 288 -8.04 93.35 60.81
C GLU A 288 -8.68 92.45 59.74
N GLU A 289 -9.97 92.63 59.58
CA GLU A 289 -10.86 91.88 58.71
C GLU A 289 -10.59 92.12 57.20
N ALA A 290 -11.15 91.22 56.38
CA ALA A 290 -11.49 91.42 54.96
C ALA A 290 -10.39 91.27 53.88
N LYS A 291 -10.11 89.99 53.55
CA LYS A 291 -9.98 89.58 52.13
C LYS A 291 -10.56 88.20 51.86
N LYS A 292 -11.75 87.93 52.39
CA LYS A 292 -12.64 86.87 51.88
C LYS A 292 -13.67 87.51 50.95
N ARG A 293 -13.56 87.25 49.64
CA ARG A 293 -14.70 87.02 48.69
C ARG A 293 -14.37 87.03 47.19
N GLN A 294 -13.10 86.99 46.75
CA GLN A 294 -12.78 86.70 45.33
C GLN A 294 -11.71 85.62 45.11
N GLU A 295 -11.26 84.92 46.15
CA GLU A 295 -10.28 83.82 46.04
C GLU A 295 -10.91 82.43 46.31
N GLU A 296 -12.08 82.38 46.94
CA GLU A 296 -12.76 81.13 47.34
C GLU A 296 -13.56 80.49 46.18
N GLU A 297 -13.93 81.27 45.16
CA GLU A 297 -14.63 80.78 43.96
C GLU A 297 -13.64 80.33 42.86
N ALA A 298 -12.43 80.89 42.84
CA ALA A 298 -11.32 80.44 41.99
C ALA A 298 -10.70 79.14 42.52
N LYS A 299 -10.45 79.04 43.84
CA LYS A 299 -9.96 77.80 44.47
C LYS A 299 -10.94 76.64 44.37
N LYS A 300 -12.26 76.89 44.43
CA LYS A 300 -13.27 75.83 44.24
C LYS A 300 -13.33 75.30 42.80
N LYS A 301 -13.20 76.16 41.78
CA LYS A 301 -13.18 75.73 40.37
C LYS A 301 -11.87 75.02 39.99
N GLU A 302 -10.75 75.47 40.54
CA GLU A 302 -9.45 74.83 40.32
C GLU A 302 -9.33 73.49 41.07
N GLU A 303 -9.86 73.37 42.29
CA GLU A 303 -9.92 72.11 43.04
C GLU A 303 -10.87 71.08 42.38
N GLU A 304 -11.99 71.53 41.81
CA GLU A 304 -12.94 70.66 41.11
C GLU A 304 -12.39 70.18 39.75
N GLN A 305 -11.69 71.03 38.99
CA GLN A 305 -10.97 70.60 37.78
C GLN A 305 -9.84 69.63 38.11
N ARG A 306 -9.06 69.88 39.17
CA ARG A 306 -7.97 68.98 39.56
C ARG A 306 -8.50 67.61 40.00
N ARG A 307 -9.63 67.56 40.70
CA ARG A 307 -10.30 66.28 41.03
C ARG A 307 -10.81 65.55 39.80
N GLN A 308 -11.36 66.26 38.81
CA GLN A 308 -11.82 65.65 37.56
C GLN A 308 -10.67 65.11 36.70
N GLU A 309 -9.54 65.83 36.61
CA GLU A 309 -8.33 65.34 35.94
C GLU A 309 -7.70 64.15 36.66
N GLU A 310 -7.62 64.18 37.99
CA GLU A 310 -7.05 63.10 38.80
C GLU A 310 -7.94 61.83 38.76
N GLU A 311 -9.27 61.99 38.73
CA GLU A 311 -10.20 60.88 38.54
C GLU A 311 -10.16 60.32 37.11
N ALA A 312 -10.01 61.17 36.10
CA ALA A 312 -9.83 60.74 34.71
C ALA A 312 -8.51 59.98 34.52
N ALA A 313 -7.40 60.48 35.07
CA ALA A 313 -6.09 59.81 35.04
C ALA A 313 -6.13 58.45 35.74
N ARG A 314 -6.80 58.35 36.90
CA ARG A 314 -7.01 57.06 37.59
C ARG A 314 -7.79 56.05 36.75
N ARG A 315 -8.85 56.48 36.05
CA ARG A 315 -9.65 55.60 35.18
C ARG A 315 -8.87 55.14 33.96
N GLU A 316 -8.01 55.99 33.40
CA GLU A 316 -7.14 55.62 32.28
C GLU A 316 -6.05 54.62 32.71
N GLU A 317 -5.44 54.83 33.88
CA GLU A 317 -4.45 53.90 34.44
C GLU A 317 -5.07 52.54 34.80
N GLU A 318 -6.26 52.51 35.40
CA GLU A 318 -7.02 51.27 35.62
C GLU A 318 -7.39 50.57 34.31
N GLY A 319 -7.74 51.35 33.28
CA GLY A 319 -8.01 50.83 31.93
C GLY A 319 -6.79 50.13 31.34
N ARG A 320 -5.61 50.78 31.40
CA ARG A 320 -4.34 50.21 30.95
C ARG A 320 -3.97 48.93 31.70
N LYS A 321 -4.13 48.91 33.03
CA LYS A 321 -3.84 47.70 33.85
C LYS A 321 -4.77 46.54 33.47
N LYS A 322 -6.06 46.80 33.25
CA LYS A 322 -7.02 45.77 32.81
C LYS A 322 -6.71 45.24 31.41
N GLU A 323 -6.30 46.11 30.49
CA GLU A 323 -5.90 45.69 29.13
C GLU A 323 -4.62 44.84 29.15
N GLU A 324 -3.63 45.22 29.97
CA GLU A 324 -2.38 44.48 30.12
C GLU A 324 -2.62 43.10 30.79
N GLU A 325 -3.48 43.03 31.80
CA GLU A 325 -3.87 41.77 32.43
C GLU A 325 -4.64 40.86 31.47
N ALA A 326 -5.52 41.43 30.63
CA ALA A 326 -6.21 40.69 29.58
C ALA A 326 -5.24 40.12 28.54
N LYS A 327 -4.26 40.91 28.08
CA LYS A 327 -3.20 40.43 27.17
C LYS A 327 -2.35 39.31 27.78
N LYS A 328 -1.97 39.43 29.06
CA LYS A 328 -1.24 38.37 29.77
C LYS A 328 -2.05 37.08 29.87
N ARG A 329 -3.36 37.16 30.15
CA ARG A 329 -4.26 36.00 30.17
C ARG A 329 -4.42 35.35 28.80
N GLU A 330 -4.49 36.15 27.74
CA GLU A 330 -4.60 35.63 26.37
C GLU A 330 -3.31 34.96 25.90
N GLU A 331 -2.15 35.56 26.19
CA GLU A 331 -0.83 34.98 25.91
C GLU A 331 -0.62 33.67 26.70
N GLN A 332 -1.08 33.60 27.95
CA GLN A 332 -1.04 32.38 28.76
C GLN A 332 -1.95 31.29 28.17
N ARG A 333 -3.17 31.64 27.75
CA ARG A 333 -4.08 30.70 27.06
C ARG A 333 -3.47 30.14 25.78
N GLN A 334 -2.81 30.98 24.98
CA GLN A 334 -2.16 30.54 23.74
C GLN A 334 -1.00 29.58 24.03
N LYS A 335 -0.22 29.82 25.09
CA LYS A 335 0.86 28.90 25.51
C LYS A 335 0.30 27.56 25.99
N GLU A 336 -0.76 27.56 26.79
CA GLU A 336 -1.44 26.34 27.24
C GLU A 336 -2.04 25.55 26.06
N GLU A 337 -2.60 26.24 25.06
CA GLU A 337 -3.16 25.61 23.85
C GLU A 337 -2.06 25.04 22.93
N GLU A 338 -0.92 25.74 22.77
CA GLU A 338 0.25 25.24 22.05
C GLU A 338 0.87 24.01 22.74
N GLU A 339 0.96 24.03 24.08
CA GLU A 339 1.48 22.90 24.86
C GLU A 339 0.54 21.69 24.78
N ALA A 340 -0.77 21.89 24.89
CA ALA A 340 -1.77 20.83 24.70
C ALA A 340 -1.73 20.23 23.29
N ALA A 341 -1.53 21.05 22.25
CA ALA A 341 -1.39 20.58 20.87
C ALA A 341 -0.10 19.75 20.68
N ARG A 342 1.02 20.17 21.28
CA ARG A 342 2.28 19.40 21.26
C ARG A 342 2.14 18.07 21.99
N GLU A 343 1.46 18.04 23.12
CA GLU A 343 1.22 16.79 23.87
C GLU A 343 0.31 15.84 23.08
N ALA A 344 -0.74 16.35 22.44
CA ALA A 344 -1.63 15.56 21.58
C ALA A 344 -0.86 14.95 20.39
N ALA A 345 -0.02 15.74 19.72
CA ALA A 345 0.82 15.25 18.63
C ALA A 345 1.80 14.15 19.08
N ARG A 346 2.41 14.29 20.28
CA ARG A 346 3.29 13.26 20.84
C ARG A 346 2.53 11.95 21.11
N ARG A 347 1.32 12.04 21.66
CA ARG A 347 0.46 10.86 21.91
C ARG A 347 0.05 10.17 20.61
N GLU A 348 -0.24 10.92 19.55
CA GLU A 348 -0.56 10.36 18.23
C GLU A 348 0.66 9.66 17.60
N GLU A 349 1.85 10.24 17.74
CA GLU A 349 3.09 9.61 17.26
C GLU A 349 3.42 8.32 18.03
N GLU A 350 3.27 8.32 19.37
CA GLU A 350 3.41 7.12 20.21
C GLU A 350 2.40 6.04 19.82
N ALA A 351 1.13 6.39 19.60
CA ALA A 351 0.10 5.47 19.13
C ALA A 351 0.48 4.85 17.77
N ARG A 352 0.97 5.65 16.82
CA ARG A 352 1.42 5.17 15.51
C ARG A 352 2.59 4.20 15.61
N LYS A 353 3.58 4.49 16.47
CA LYS A 353 4.72 3.58 16.72
C LYS A 353 4.24 2.25 17.31
N THR A 354 3.29 2.30 18.24
CA THR A 354 2.71 1.10 18.87
C THR A 354 1.95 0.24 17.85
N GLU A 355 1.17 0.87 16.96
CA GLU A 355 0.47 0.18 15.87
C GLU A 355 1.45 -0.45 14.87
N GLU A 356 2.52 0.25 14.52
CA GLU A 356 3.56 -0.27 13.62
C GLU A 356 4.30 -1.48 14.22
N GLU A 357 4.61 -1.44 15.52
CA GLU A 357 5.18 -2.59 16.24
C GLU A 357 4.21 -3.78 16.30
N ALA A 358 2.91 -3.52 16.52
CA ALA A 358 1.90 -4.57 16.51
C ALA A 358 1.82 -5.25 15.12
N LYS A 359 1.82 -4.47 14.04
CA LYS A 359 1.85 -4.99 12.67
C LYS A 359 3.12 -5.80 12.38
N LYS A 360 4.28 -5.38 12.88
CA LYS A 360 5.53 -6.14 12.74
C LYS A 360 5.45 -7.48 13.48
N LYS A 361 4.92 -7.50 14.71
CA LYS A 361 4.71 -8.75 15.47
C LYS A 361 3.72 -9.68 14.80
N GLU A 362 2.61 -9.15 14.27
CA GLU A 362 1.63 -9.95 13.54
C GLU A 362 2.22 -10.57 12.27
N LYS A 363 2.98 -9.80 11.49
CA LYS A 363 3.69 -10.30 10.30
C LYS A 363 4.71 -11.37 10.65
N GLN A 364 5.42 -11.22 11.78
CA GLN A 364 6.35 -12.25 12.26
C GLN A 364 5.61 -13.54 12.63
N ARG A 365 4.47 -13.44 13.35
CA ARG A 365 3.66 -14.62 13.70
C ARG A 365 3.12 -15.34 12.47
N GLN A 366 2.64 -14.59 11.47
CA GLN A 366 2.19 -15.19 10.20
C GLN A 366 3.31 -15.94 9.49
N LYS A 367 4.53 -15.39 9.50
CA LYS A 367 5.70 -16.05 8.93
C LYS A 367 6.07 -17.33 9.69
N GLU A 368 6.00 -17.31 11.02
CA GLU A 368 6.25 -18.50 11.85
C GLU A 368 5.18 -19.58 11.61
N GLU A 369 3.91 -19.20 11.52
CA GLU A 369 2.79 -20.11 11.17
C GLU A 369 2.96 -20.72 9.77
N GLU A 370 3.41 -19.93 8.77
CA GLU A 370 3.68 -20.42 7.42
C GLU A 370 4.88 -21.38 7.37
N GLU A 371 5.94 -21.09 8.14
CA GLU A 371 7.11 -21.96 8.23
C GLU A 371 6.80 -23.28 8.96
N GLU A 372 5.94 -23.26 9.97
CA GLU A 372 5.45 -24.46 10.66
C GLU A 372 4.58 -25.32 9.72
N ALA A 373 3.62 -24.71 9.01
CA ALA A 373 2.79 -25.42 8.03
C ALA A 373 3.63 -26.05 6.91
N ALA A 374 4.69 -25.37 6.45
CA ALA A 374 5.61 -25.93 5.46
C ALA A 374 6.38 -27.15 5.98
N ARG A 375 6.74 -27.18 7.27
CA ARG A 375 7.41 -28.33 7.90
C ARG A 375 6.46 -29.52 8.05
N GLU A 376 5.21 -29.29 8.44
CA GLU A 376 4.19 -30.33 8.50
C GLU A 376 3.93 -30.93 7.11
N GLU A 377 3.82 -30.11 6.07
CA GLU A 377 3.66 -30.61 4.69
C GLU A 377 4.86 -31.42 4.21
N GLU A 378 6.09 -31.02 4.59
CA GLU A 378 7.29 -31.79 4.27
C GLU A 378 7.32 -33.14 5.00
N GLU A 379 6.90 -33.18 6.27
CA GLU A 379 6.80 -34.42 7.05
C GLU A 379 5.76 -35.37 6.47
N GLU A 380 4.57 -34.88 6.11
CA GLU A 380 3.54 -35.69 5.44
C GLU A 380 4.05 -36.28 4.11
N ARG A 381 4.76 -35.49 3.31
CA ARG A 381 5.37 -35.97 2.06
C ARG A 381 6.41 -37.06 2.30
N ARG A 382 7.21 -36.95 3.37
CA ARG A 382 8.19 -37.98 3.75
C ARG A 382 7.50 -39.26 4.22
N GLU A 383 6.44 -39.15 5.01
CA GLU A 383 5.65 -40.32 5.41
C GLU A 383 4.97 -41.01 4.22
N GLU A 384 4.41 -40.24 3.28
CA GLU A 384 3.80 -40.79 2.07
C GLU A 384 4.84 -41.51 1.20
N ALA A 385 6.04 -40.92 1.04
CA ALA A 385 7.14 -41.55 0.32
C ALA A 385 7.57 -42.87 0.99
N ALA A 386 7.71 -42.90 2.31
CA ALA A 386 8.06 -44.11 3.06
C ALA A 386 7.00 -45.21 2.91
N ARG A 387 5.70 -44.85 2.91
CA ARG A 387 4.61 -45.82 2.68
C ARG A 387 4.67 -46.42 1.27
N LYS A 388 4.96 -45.61 0.25
CA LYS A 388 5.11 -46.09 -1.13
C LYS A 388 6.30 -47.04 -1.26
N GLU A 389 7.43 -46.71 -0.65
CA GLU A 389 8.62 -47.56 -0.65
C GLU A 389 8.34 -48.91 0.06
N GLU A 390 7.59 -48.90 1.17
CA GLU A 390 7.18 -50.14 1.84
C GLU A 390 6.22 -50.99 0.99
N GLU A 391 5.28 -50.35 0.29
CA GLU A 391 4.35 -51.02 -0.62
C GLU A 391 5.09 -51.67 -1.80
N GLU A 392 6.01 -50.94 -2.44
CA GLU A 392 6.87 -51.46 -3.50
C GLU A 392 7.70 -52.66 -3.03
N ARG A 393 8.27 -52.61 -1.82
CA ARG A 393 9.00 -53.73 -1.24
C ARG A 393 8.10 -54.96 -1.04
N ARG A 394 6.87 -54.78 -0.56
CA ARG A 394 5.90 -55.87 -0.37
C ARG A 394 5.47 -56.48 -1.71
N GLU A 395 5.31 -55.67 -2.75
CA GLU A 395 5.01 -56.14 -4.10
C GLU A 395 6.17 -56.95 -4.68
N GLU A 396 7.41 -56.50 -4.48
CA GLU A 396 8.60 -57.22 -4.91
C GLU A 396 8.76 -58.57 -4.20
N GLU A 397 8.59 -58.61 -2.87
CA GLU A 397 8.60 -59.87 -2.10
C GLU A 397 7.50 -60.84 -2.58
N SER A 398 6.31 -60.32 -2.91
CA SER A 398 5.21 -61.12 -3.47
C SER A 398 5.56 -61.69 -4.84
N ARG A 399 6.22 -60.89 -5.70
CA ARG A 399 6.68 -61.35 -7.02
C ARG A 399 7.73 -62.45 -6.89
N GLN A 400 8.71 -62.27 -6.00
CA GLN A 400 9.76 -63.27 -5.75
C GLN A 400 9.16 -64.60 -5.25
N LYS A 401 8.18 -64.55 -4.32
CA LYS A 401 7.48 -65.77 -3.86
C LYS A 401 6.76 -66.50 -4.99
N LYS A 402 6.06 -65.77 -5.88
CA LYS A 402 5.40 -66.37 -7.05
C LYS A 402 6.40 -66.99 -8.02
N GLU A 403 7.53 -66.34 -8.25
CA GLU A 403 8.61 -66.89 -9.08
C GLU A 403 9.21 -68.16 -8.46
N GLU A 404 9.41 -68.19 -7.14
CA GLU A 404 9.90 -69.38 -6.43
C GLU A 404 8.88 -70.53 -6.45
N GLU A 405 7.59 -70.25 -6.27
CA GLU A 405 6.52 -71.24 -6.40
C GLU A 405 6.42 -71.80 -7.83
N ALA A 406 6.50 -70.93 -8.84
CA ALA A 406 6.49 -71.35 -10.24
C ALA A 406 7.73 -72.22 -10.58
N ALA A 407 8.90 -71.88 -10.04
CA ALA A 407 10.11 -72.69 -10.20
C ALA A 407 10.00 -74.06 -9.53
N LYS A 408 9.34 -74.15 -8.36
CA LYS A 408 9.05 -75.43 -7.70
C LYS A 408 8.07 -76.28 -8.52
N GLN A 409 7.00 -75.67 -9.03
CA GLN A 409 6.04 -76.36 -9.91
C GLN A 409 6.70 -76.87 -11.18
N HIS A 410 7.53 -76.06 -11.84
CA HIS A 410 8.26 -76.49 -13.04
C HIS A 410 9.20 -77.67 -12.74
N LYS A 411 9.84 -77.68 -11.57
CA LYS A 411 10.71 -78.78 -11.16
C LYS A 411 9.92 -80.05 -10.83
N GLU A 412 8.75 -79.93 -10.21
CA GLU A 412 7.82 -81.05 -10.00
C GLU A 412 7.31 -81.60 -11.34
N GLU A 413 6.97 -80.73 -12.30
CA GLU A 413 6.57 -81.13 -13.66
C GLU A 413 7.71 -81.83 -14.41
N GLU A 414 8.96 -81.34 -14.34
CA GLU A 414 10.13 -82.02 -14.91
C GLU A 414 10.39 -83.40 -14.26
N GLU A 415 10.25 -83.51 -12.93
CA GLU A 415 10.37 -84.80 -12.23
C GLU A 415 9.22 -85.77 -12.57
N GLU A 416 8.03 -85.27 -12.88
CA GLU A 416 6.88 -86.07 -13.33
C GLU A 416 7.03 -86.51 -14.80
N GLU A 417 7.60 -85.66 -15.66
CA GLU A 417 7.92 -85.95 -17.06
C GLU A 417 9.06 -86.99 -17.16
N GLU A 418 10.12 -86.88 -16.35
CA GLU A 418 11.16 -87.92 -16.23
C GLU A 418 10.59 -89.26 -15.72
N ARG A 419 9.55 -89.24 -14.88
CA ARG A 419 8.82 -90.45 -14.46
C ARG A 419 8.03 -91.09 -15.60
N HIS A 420 7.53 -90.30 -16.55
CA HIS A 420 6.78 -90.76 -17.70
C HIS A 420 7.67 -91.27 -18.84
N GLU A 421 8.91 -90.78 -18.98
CA GLU A 421 9.90 -91.34 -19.93
C GLU A 421 10.48 -92.71 -19.50
N GLY A 422 10.22 -93.17 -18.27
CA GLY A 422 10.58 -94.52 -17.78
C GLY A 422 9.63 -95.66 -18.20
N GLY A 423 8.53 -95.35 -18.92
CA GLY A 423 7.55 -96.34 -19.38
C GLY A 423 7.75 -96.72 -20.84
N GLY A 424 8.66 -97.67 -21.10
CA GLY A 424 8.87 -98.22 -22.44
C GLY A 424 7.60 -98.86 -23.01
N TRP A 425 7.22 -98.45 -24.22
CA TRP A 425 6.26 -99.17 -25.06
C TRP A 425 7.01 -99.76 -26.26
N GLU A 426 7.04 -101.08 -26.25
CA GLU A 426 7.68 -101.97 -27.21
C GLU A 426 6.92 -101.95 -28.55
N TRP A 427 7.67 -101.93 -29.65
CA TRP A 427 7.15 -101.95 -31.01
C TRP A 427 6.39 -103.25 -31.31
N GLY A 428 5.12 -103.15 -31.66
CA GLY A 428 4.37 -104.19 -32.35
C GLY A 428 4.05 -103.74 -33.78
N GLU A 429 4.81 -104.26 -34.75
CA GLU A 429 4.45 -104.23 -36.16
C GLU A 429 3.13 -104.98 -36.36
N GLU A 430 2.12 -104.33 -36.94
CA GLU A 430 1.14 -104.93 -37.86
C GLU A 430 0.22 -103.81 -38.40
N GLY A 431 0.42 -103.42 -39.67
CA GLY A 431 -0.59 -102.71 -40.45
C GLY A 431 -1.71 -103.67 -40.90
N PRO A 432 -2.88 -103.17 -41.37
CA PRO A 432 -2.88 -102.36 -42.59
C PRO A 432 -3.96 -101.26 -42.71
N ALA A 433 -3.66 -100.34 -43.63
CA ALA A 433 -4.55 -99.64 -44.57
C ALA A 433 -5.71 -98.74 -44.05
N GLY A 434 -5.57 -97.45 -44.34
CA GLY A 434 -6.67 -96.61 -44.82
C GLY A 434 -6.86 -95.29 -44.08
N MET A 435 -6.37 -94.18 -44.65
CA MET A 435 -7.16 -92.98 -44.99
C MET A 435 -6.27 -91.74 -45.17
N ASP A 436 -6.35 -91.24 -46.40
CA ASP A 436 -6.17 -89.89 -46.95
C ASP A 436 -5.53 -88.76 -46.11
N MET A 437 -4.49 -88.18 -46.74
CA MET A 437 -3.89 -86.89 -46.43
C MET A 437 -4.73 -85.75 -47.03
N ASP A 438 -5.53 -85.02 -46.24
CA ASP A 438 -5.80 -83.60 -46.51
C ASP A 438 -6.49 -82.89 -45.33
N TRP A 439 -5.73 -82.27 -44.41
CA TRP A 439 -6.16 -81.03 -43.73
C TRP A 439 -5.05 -80.30 -42.95
N GLY A 440 -3.92 -80.03 -43.61
CA GLY A 440 -2.90 -79.09 -43.12
C GLY A 440 -3.28 -77.64 -43.44
N ARG A 441 -4.35 -77.09 -42.83
CA ARG A 441 -4.66 -75.65 -42.95
C ARG A 441 -5.35 -75.11 -41.69
N LYS A 442 -4.67 -74.14 -41.04
CA LYS A 442 -5.12 -73.21 -39.98
C LYS A 442 -4.80 -73.58 -38.53
N VAL A 443 -3.56 -73.33 -38.08
CA VAL A 443 -3.31 -72.60 -36.82
C VAL A 443 -2.03 -71.74 -36.97
N LEU A 444 -2.07 -70.76 -37.86
CA LEU A 444 -1.15 -69.61 -37.83
C LEU A 444 -2.00 -68.35 -37.93
N ASN A 445 -2.62 -67.97 -36.81
CA ASN A 445 -3.10 -66.61 -36.57
C ASN A 445 -3.60 -66.47 -35.13
N LYS A 446 -2.71 -66.04 -34.23
CA LYS A 446 -2.97 -65.05 -33.17
C LYS A 446 -1.76 -64.99 -32.23
N LYS A 447 -0.75 -64.20 -32.62
CA LYS A 447 0.13 -63.43 -31.73
C LYS A 447 1.14 -62.69 -32.60
N LYS A 448 0.76 -61.49 -33.05
CA LYS A 448 1.65 -60.38 -33.42
C LYS A 448 0.80 -59.18 -33.82
N LYS A 449 0.55 -58.30 -32.85
CA LYS A 449 0.37 -56.85 -33.03
C LYS A 449 0.60 -56.18 -31.68
N ILE A 450 1.88 -56.05 -31.35
CA ILE A 450 2.40 -54.91 -30.59
C ILE A 450 3.25 -54.18 -31.62
N LEU A 451 2.80 -53.00 -32.03
CA LEU A 451 3.57 -52.02 -32.76
C LEU A 451 4.36 -51.19 -31.73
N PRO A 452 5.57 -50.69 -32.03
CA PRO A 452 5.95 -49.35 -31.61
C PRO A 452 5.19 -48.29 -32.42
#